data_AF-A0A7J7K6C0-F1
#
_entry.id   AF-A0A7J7K6C0-F1
#
_cell.length_a   1.000
_cell.length_b   1.000
_cell.length_c   1.000
_cell.angle_alpha   90.00
_cell.angle_beta   90.00
_cell.angle_gamma   90.00
#
_symmetry.space_group_name_H-M   'P 1'
#
loop_
_entity.id
_entity.type
_entity.pdbx_description
1 polymer ?
#
loop_
_entity_poly.entity_id
_entity_poly.type
_entity_poly.pdbx_seq_one_letter_code
_entity_poly.pdbx_strand_id
1 'polypeptide(L)'
;MAVWIVNVLFFKHCIYLVIYSLFRCCQLVSWWLTGVQSHLKSCRNGENYESSAQFLRVWIKSTGKIINVNLRHHFLSTHVRFVHPTYALQKHVTLMTVTDKEAIFSVTNESEDVLNVRNWPFLFLAQLPTAKYLLIMPISSMIKLGEELGDPKAKVIWIYHTGRCGSTAMSQVFNSLPDLCQYLNQTACFLWI
;
A
#
# COMPACT_ATOMS: atom_id res chain seq x y z
N MET A 1 17.95 21.04 19.17
CA MET A 1 16.93 21.27 18.12
C MET A 1 16.24 19.97 17.67
N ALA A 2 16.98 18.90 17.36
CA ALA A 2 16.41 17.60 16.93
C ALA A 2 15.43 16.96 17.93
N VAL A 3 15.74 16.96 19.23
CA VAL A 3 14.87 16.38 20.29
C VAL A 3 13.50 17.06 20.35
N TRP A 4 13.46 18.38 20.14
CA TRP A 4 12.23 19.15 20.19
C TRP A 4 11.31 18.83 19.01
N ILE A 5 11.87 18.68 17.81
CA ILE A 5 11.15 18.27 16.60
C ILE A 5 10.57 16.86 16.77
N VAL A 6 11.35 15.93 17.34
CA VAL A 6 10.91 14.56 17.62
C VAL A 6 9.75 14.56 18.61
N ASN A 7 9.82 15.35 19.69
CA ASN A 7 8.75 15.45 20.69
C ASN A 7 7.45 16.02 20.12
N VAL A 8 7.53 17.04 19.25
CA VAL A 8 6.36 17.63 18.59
C VAL A 8 5.72 16.63 17.61
N LEU A 9 6.52 15.91 16.82
CA LEU A 9 6.01 14.87 15.91
C LEU A 9 5.36 13.72 16.68
N PHE A 10 5.98 13.30 17.79
CA PHE A 10 5.43 12.28 18.66
C PHE A 10 4.08 12.71 19.25
N PHE A 11 3.99 13.92 19.80
CA PHE A 11 2.74 14.43 20.38
C PHE A 11 1.62 14.53 19.33
N LYS A 12 1.93 15.04 18.13
CA LYS A 12 0.98 15.06 17.00
C LYS A 12 0.52 13.65 16.63
N HIS A 13 1.41 12.67 16.66
CA HIS A 13 1.06 11.28 16.38
C HIS A 13 0.17 10.70 17.50
N CYS A 14 0.43 11.00 18.77
CA CYS A 14 -0.45 10.58 19.87
C CYS A 14 -1.87 11.15 19.72
N ILE A 15 -2.01 12.44 19.40
CA ILE A 15 -3.31 13.05 19.12
C ILE A 15 -4.00 12.34 17.96
N TYR A 16 -3.26 12.09 16.88
CA TYR A 16 -3.77 11.35 15.73
C TYR A 16 -4.28 9.95 16.12
N LEU A 17 -3.58 9.22 16.99
CA LEU A 17 -4.01 7.89 17.44
C LEU A 17 -5.31 7.95 18.24
N VAL A 18 -5.52 8.99 19.05
CA VAL A 18 -6.79 9.21 19.78
C VAL A 18 -7.93 9.49 18.81
N ILE A 19 -7.73 10.42 17.87
CA ILE A 19 -8.71 10.74 16.82
C ILE A 19 -9.03 9.51 15.98
N TYR A 20 -7.99 8.76 15.58
CA TYR A 20 -8.12 7.52 14.83
C TYR A 20 -8.96 6.51 15.61
N SER A 21 -8.71 6.32 16.90
CA SER A 21 -9.47 5.37 17.74
C SER A 21 -10.95 5.74 17.81
N LEU A 22 -11.27 7.01 18.08
CA LEU A 22 -12.66 7.50 18.11
C LEU A 22 -13.35 7.34 16.75
N PHE A 23 -12.65 7.73 15.68
CA PHE A 23 -13.14 7.59 14.32
C PHE A 23 -13.39 6.12 13.95
N ARG A 24 -12.51 5.20 14.34
CA ARG A 24 -12.67 3.76 14.10
C ARG A 24 -13.87 3.20 14.84
N CYS A 25 -14.17 3.64 16.07
CA CYS A 25 -15.38 3.24 16.77
C CYS A 25 -16.64 3.67 15.98
N CYS A 26 -16.71 4.93 15.55
CA CYS A 26 -17.82 5.43 14.74
C CYS A 26 -17.93 4.67 13.40
N GLN A 27 -16.79 4.41 12.77
CA GLN A 27 -16.71 3.67 11.51
C GLN A 27 -17.19 2.23 11.66
N LEU A 28 -16.86 1.54 12.75
CA LEU A 28 -17.34 0.18 13.01
C LEU A 28 -18.86 0.15 13.14
N VAL A 29 -19.45 1.10 13.87
CA VAL A 29 -20.92 1.22 13.98
C VAL A 29 -21.53 1.49 12.60
N SER A 30 -20.97 2.42 11.84
CA SER A 30 -21.43 2.71 10.47
C SER A 30 -21.32 1.49 9.54
N TRP A 31 -20.22 0.74 9.62
CA TRP A 31 -19.98 -0.47 8.82
C TRP A 31 -20.87 -1.64 9.20
N TRP A 32 -21.24 -1.72 10.47
CA TRP A 32 -22.23 -2.67 10.94
C TRP A 32 -23.62 -2.33 10.37
N LEU A 33 -24.04 -1.07 10.48
CA LEU A 33 -25.34 -0.60 9.94
C LEU A 33 -25.46 -0.73 8.42
N THR A 34 -24.38 -0.48 7.69
CA THR A 34 -24.36 -0.51 6.21
C THR A 34 -24.07 -1.90 5.63
N GLY A 35 -23.81 -2.91 6.47
CA GLY A 35 -23.49 -4.27 6.02
C GLY A 35 -22.07 -4.45 5.45
N VAL A 36 -21.24 -3.39 5.43
CA VAL A 36 -19.83 -3.46 5.00
C VAL A 36 -19.06 -4.51 5.80
N GLN A 37 -19.33 -4.63 7.10
CA GLN A 37 -18.68 -5.62 7.94
C GLN A 37 -19.05 -7.06 7.57
N SER A 38 -20.33 -7.29 7.24
CA SER A 38 -20.81 -8.60 6.77
C SER A 38 -20.20 -8.97 5.43
N HIS A 39 -20.14 -8.03 4.49
CA HIS A 39 -19.50 -8.23 3.18
C HIS A 39 -18.01 -8.57 3.32
N LEU A 40 -17.28 -7.81 4.15
CA LEU A 40 -15.86 -8.09 4.43
C LEU A 40 -15.66 -9.49 5.03
N LYS A 41 -16.58 -9.96 5.87
CA LYS A 41 -16.53 -11.31 6.44
C LYS A 41 -16.73 -12.38 5.36
N SER A 42 -17.72 -12.22 4.49
CA SER A 42 -17.93 -13.10 3.33
C SER A 42 -16.70 -13.15 2.42
N CYS A 43 -16.11 -12.00 2.08
CA CYS A 43 -14.90 -11.94 1.26
C CYS A 43 -13.71 -12.66 1.90
N ARG A 44 -13.54 -12.57 3.22
CA ARG A 44 -12.50 -13.31 3.95
C ARG A 44 -12.71 -14.81 3.93
N ASN A 45 -13.95 -15.26 3.88
CA ASN A 45 -14.30 -16.68 3.73
C ASN A 45 -14.10 -17.18 2.28
N GLY A 46 -13.68 -16.31 1.35
CA GLY A 46 -13.50 -16.66 -0.06
C GLY A 46 -14.77 -16.50 -0.91
N GLU A 47 -15.87 -16.00 -0.32
CA GLU A 47 -17.08 -15.68 -1.05
C GLU A 47 -16.91 -14.33 -1.79
N ASN A 48 -17.66 -14.09 -2.85
CA ASN A 48 -17.73 -12.78 -3.52
C ASN A 48 -16.37 -12.23 -4.01
N TYR A 49 -15.57 -13.07 -4.67
CA TYR A 49 -14.28 -12.66 -5.27
C TYR A 49 -14.38 -11.36 -6.07
N GLU A 50 -15.42 -11.23 -6.90
CA GLU A 50 -15.67 -10.08 -7.78
C GLU A 50 -15.76 -8.72 -7.07
N SER A 51 -16.04 -8.73 -5.76
CA SER A 51 -16.19 -7.54 -4.94
C SER A 51 -15.39 -7.65 -3.64
N SER A 52 -14.31 -8.42 -3.67
CA SER A 52 -13.48 -8.69 -2.49
C SER A 52 -12.49 -7.57 -2.17
N ALA A 53 -12.20 -6.68 -3.12
CA ALA A 53 -11.31 -5.56 -2.89
C ALA A 53 -12.09 -4.34 -2.38
N GLN A 54 -11.77 -3.91 -1.17
CA GLN A 54 -12.35 -2.74 -0.51
C GLN A 54 -11.61 -1.47 -0.95
N PHE A 55 -12.36 -0.52 -1.51
CA PHE A 55 -11.85 0.80 -1.88
C PHE A 55 -12.13 1.81 -0.75
N LEU A 56 -11.08 2.43 -0.24
CA LEU A 56 -11.12 3.37 0.88
C LEU A 56 -10.58 4.74 0.48
N ARG A 57 -11.30 5.81 0.78
CA ARG A 57 -10.80 7.19 0.59
C ARG A 57 -9.95 7.60 1.78
N VAL A 58 -8.74 8.10 1.53
CA VAL A 58 -7.84 8.62 2.57
C VAL A 58 -8.15 10.08 2.85
N TRP A 59 -8.35 10.41 4.12
CA TRP A 59 -8.59 11.78 4.61
C TRP A 59 -7.36 12.35 5.30
N ILE A 60 -6.79 11.58 6.22
CA ILE A 60 -5.63 11.99 7.03
C ILE A 60 -4.57 10.91 6.94
N LYS A 61 -3.32 11.35 6.83
CA LYS A 61 -2.12 10.50 6.77
C LYS A 61 -1.22 10.90 7.93
N SER A 62 -0.78 9.94 8.72
CA SER A 62 0.13 10.19 9.84
C SER A 62 1.01 8.98 10.07
N THR A 63 2.31 9.20 10.15
CA THR A 63 3.27 8.18 10.59
C THR A 63 4.08 8.70 11.77
N GLY A 64 4.26 7.87 12.78
CA GLY A 64 5.13 8.18 13.91
C GLY A 64 6.62 8.05 13.57
N LYS A 65 6.96 7.45 12.42
CA LYS A 65 8.34 7.22 11.95
C LYS A 65 8.43 7.32 10.42
N ILE A 66 9.54 7.87 9.91
CA ILE A 66 9.79 8.00 8.47
C ILE A 66 9.98 6.63 7.80
N ILE A 67 10.51 5.65 8.54
CA ILE A 67 10.85 4.31 8.05
C ILE A 67 9.98 3.30 8.80
N ASN A 68 8.71 3.21 8.43
CA ASN A 68 7.85 2.15 8.93
C ASN A 68 7.12 1.51 7.75
N VAL A 69 6.86 0.21 7.84
CA VAL A 69 5.97 -0.47 6.91
C VAL A 69 4.66 0.30 6.93
N ASN A 70 4.15 0.68 5.76
CA ASN A 70 2.95 1.49 5.69
C ASN A 70 1.74 0.64 6.12
N LEU A 71 1.40 0.73 7.40
CA LEU A 71 0.31 -0.03 8.01
C LEU A 71 -1.01 0.74 7.88
N ARG A 72 -2.11 -0.01 7.93
CA ARG A 72 -3.48 0.52 7.82
C ARG A 72 -3.77 1.68 8.78
N HIS A 73 -3.21 1.64 9.99
CA HIS A 73 -3.47 2.67 11.01
C HIS A 73 -2.78 4.02 10.72
N HIS A 74 -1.87 4.09 9.75
CA HIS A 74 -1.31 5.36 9.28
C HIS A 74 -2.31 6.19 8.45
N PHE A 75 -3.47 5.61 8.11
CA PHE A 75 -4.48 6.23 7.27
C PHE A 75 -5.82 6.30 7.99
N LEU A 76 -6.32 7.52 8.16
CA LEU A 76 -7.73 7.74 8.48
C LEU A 76 -8.50 7.71 7.17
N SER A 77 -9.33 6.68 6.98
CA SER A 77 -9.98 6.42 5.70
C SER A 77 -11.42 5.96 5.85
N THR A 78 -12.26 6.31 4.87
CA THR A 78 -13.68 5.90 4.81
C THR A 78 -13.91 4.91 3.69
N HIS A 79 -14.82 3.97 3.90
CA HIS A 79 -15.26 3.08 2.83
C HIS A 79 -15.98 3.88 1.74
N VAL A 80 -15.63 3.59 0.48
CA VAL A 80 -16.30 4.16 -0.68
C VAL A 80 -17.15 3.08 -1.37
N ARG A 81 -16.52 1.96 -1.74
CA ARG A 81 -17.16 0.87 -2.46
C ARG A 81 -16.31 -0.40 -2.43
N PHE A 82 -16.88 -1.50 -2.88
CA PHE A 82 -16.17 -2.72 -3.23
C PHE A 82 -15.90 -2.76 -4.74
N VAL A 83 -14.78 -3.33 -5.13
CA VAL A 83 -14.33 -3.45 -6.52
C VAL A 83 -13.70 -4.82 -6.78
N HIS A 84 -13.53 -5.15 -8.06
CA HIS A 84 -12.83 -6.36 -8.48
C HIS A 84 -11.33 -6.30 -8.11
N PRO A 85 -10.72 -7.40 -7.65
CA PRO A 85 -9.27 -7.47 -7.37
C PRO A 85 -8.37 -7.02 -8.52
N THR A 86 -8.78 -7.21 -9.77
CA THR A 86 -8.06 -6.75 -10.97
C THR A 86 -7.86 -5.22 -11.01
N TYR A 87 -8.60 -4.44 -10.23
CA TYR A 87 -8.31 -3.02 -10.04
C TYR A 87 -6.88 -2.80 -9.49
N ALA A 88 -6.30 -3.76 -8.78
CA ALA A 88 -4.92 -3.69 -8.30
C ALA A 88 -3.87 -3.67 -9.43
N LEU A 89 -4.24 -4.03 -10.66
CA LEU A 89 -3.34 -4.10 -11.82
C LEU A 89 -3.19 -2.77 -12.55
N GLN A 90 -3.89 -1.74 -12.09
CA GLN A 90 -3.80 -0.41 -12.69
C GLN A 90 -2.44 0.25 -12.37
N LYS A 91 -1.91 1.06 -13.29
CA LYS A 91 -0.56 1.64 -13.18
C LYS A 91 -0.37 2.53 -11.97
N HIS A 92 -1.42 3.22 -11.52
CA HIS A 92 -1.43 4.10 -10.34
C HIS A 92 -1.72 3.36 -9.03
N VAL A 93 -1.69 2.02 -9.05
CA VAL A 93 -1.91 1.18 -7.87
C VAL A 93 -0.62 0.45 -7.53
N THR A 94 -0.15 0.60 -6.30
CA THR A 94 1.12 -0.01 -5.87
C THR A 94 0.95 -0.77 -4.56
N LEU A 95 1.51 -1.98 -4.50
CA LEU A 95 1.46 -2.82 -3.31
C LEU A 95 2.30 -2.18 -2.18
N MET A 96 1.65 -1.89 -1.05
CA MET A 96 2.29 -1.27 0.10
C MET A 96 2.76 -2.31 1.11
N THR A 97 1.84 -3.19 1.52
CA THR A 97 2.12 -4.22 2.52
C THR A 97 1.22 -5.43 2.34
N VAL A 98 1.75 -6.57 2.73
CA VAL A 98 1.04 -7.86 2.75
C VAL A 98 1.09 -8.34 4.19
N THR A 99 -0.08 -8.61 4.76
CA THR A 99 -0.23 -9.19 6.10
C THR A 99 -0.65 -10.65 6.00
N ASP A 100 -0.81 -11.33 7.12
CA ASP A 100 -1.40 -12.67 7.18
C ASP A 100 -2.86 -12.72 6.67
N LYS A 101 -3.56 -11.59 6.70
CA LYS A 101 -5.02 -11.53 6.43
C LYS A 101 -5.39 -10.72 5.20
N GLU A 102 -4.69 -9.64 4.93
CA GLU A 102 -5.01 -8.70 3.86
C GLU A 102 -3.76 -8.16 3.13
N ALA A 103 -3.94 -7.87 1.85
CA ALA A 103 -3.01 -7.10 1.04
C ALA A 103 -3.51 -5.66 0.91
N ILE A 104 -2.61 -4.71 1.10
CA ILE A 104 -2.90 -3.28 1.10
C ILE A 104 -2.13 -2.61 -0.03
N PHE A 105 -2.86 -1.90 -0.88
CA PHE A 105 -2.32 -1.15 -2.00
C PHE A 105 -2.60 0.35 -1.82
N SER A 106 -1.64 1.17 -2.25
CA SER A 106 -1.80 2.61 -2.40
C SER A 106 -2.37 2.89 -3.77
N VAL A 107 -3.34 3.79 -3.85
CA VAL A 107 -3.88 4.30 -5.10
C VAL A 107 -3.60 5.79 -5.17
N THR A 108 -2.80 6.18 -6.16
CA THR A 108 -2.38 7.56 -6.40
C THR A 108 -3.19 8.19 -7.54
N ASN A 109 -2.92 9.45 -7.85
CA ASN A 109 -3.49 10.06 -9.06
C ASN A 109 -2.87 9.42 -10.31
N GLU A 110 -3.64 9.30 -11.39
CA GLU A 110 -3.16 8.73 -12.66
C GLU A 110 -2.02 9.55 -13.30
N SER A 111 -1.94 10.85 -12.98
CA SER A 111 -0.86 11.74 -13.42
C SER A 111 0.42 11.62 -12.59
N GLU A 112 0.38 10.93 -11.45
CA GLU A 112 1.53 10.76 -10.55
C GLU A 112 2.26 9.44 -10.86
N ASP A 113 3.44 9.56 -11.47
CA ASP A 113 4.35 8.42 -11.64
C ASP A 113 5.19 8.21 -10.37
N VAL A 114 4.67 7.35 -9.49
CA VAL A 114 5.33 6.95 -8.23
C VAL A 114 6.45 5.92 -8.41
N LEU A 115 6.55 5.31 -9.60
CA LEU A 115 7.61 4.35 -9.92
C LEU A 115 8.87 5.07 -10.44
N ASN A 116 8.73 6.32 -10.88
CA ASN A 116 9.86 7.11 -11.34
C ASN A 116 10.84 7.43 -10.21
N VAL A 117 12.02 6.81 -10.28
CA VAL A 117 13.08 6.96 -9.28
C VAL A 117 13.66 8.39 -9.23
N ARG A 118 13.44 9.21 -10.26
CA ARG A 118 13.81 10.64 -10.23
C ARG A 118 12.93 11.43 -9.26
N ASN A 119 11.65 11.06 -9.14
CA ASN A 119 10.71 11.71 -8.24
C ASN A 119 10.82 11.15 -6.83
N TRP A 120 10.98 9.83 -6.71
CA TRP A 120 11.03 9.13 -5.44
C TRP A 120 12.12 8.06 -5.43
N PRO A 121 13.18 8.19 -4.62
CA PRO A 121 14.29 7.23 -4.62
C PRO A 121 13.86 5.83 -4.14
N PHE A 122 12.76 5.74 -3.41
CA PHE A 122 12.17 4.48 -2.94
C PHE A 122 10.65 4.55 -2.98
N LEU A 123 10.01 3.47 -3.46
CA LEU A 123 8.56 3.41 -3.58
C LEU A 123 7.85 3.60 -2.24
N PHE A 124 8.38 3.01 -1.15
CA PHE A 124 7.77 3.13 0.17
C PHE A 124 7.73 4.58 0.69
N LEU A 125 8.65 5.44 0.24
CA LEU A 125 8.64 6.88 0.56
C LEU A 125 7.59 7.63 -0.25
N ALA A 126 7.30 7.18 -1.48
CA ALA A 126 6.28 7.77 -2.33
C ALA A 126 4.87 7.42 -1.86
N GLN A 127 4.66 6.18 -1.43
CA GLN A 127 3.34 5.61 -1.18
C GLN A 127 2.52 6.38 -0.15
N LEU A 128 3.10 6.70 1.02
CA LEU A 128 2.38 7.40 2.09
C LEU A 128 1.94 8.82 1.67
N PRO A 129 2.82 9.72 1.17
CA PRO A 129 2.41 11.08 0.80
C PRO A 129 1.45 11.12 -0.39
N THR A 130 1.61 10.25 -1.38
CA THR A 130 0.81 10.26 -2.63
C THR A 130 -0.52 9.52 -2.52
N ALA A 131 -0.69 8.60 -1.56
CA ALA A 131 -1.93 7.83 -1.37
C ALA A 131 -3.17 8.74 -1.27
N LYS A 132 -4.09 8.60 -2.22
CA LYS A 132 -5.42 9.23 -2.20
C LYS A 132 -6.49 8.23 -1.79
N TYR A 133 -6.34 6.99 -2.23
CA TYR A 133 -7.18 5.87 -1.83
C TYR A 133 -6.30 4.71 -1.39
N LEU A 134 -6.90 3.81 -0.62
CA LEU A 134 -6.36 2.50 -0.34
C LEU A 134 -7.25 1.46 -0.99
N LEU A 135 -6.64 0.46 -1.60
CA LEU A 135 -7.32 -0.75 -2.02
C LEU A 135 -6.86 -1.86 -1.08
N ILE A 136 -7.79 -2.47 -0.36
CA ILE A 136 -7.50 -3.55 0.60
C ILE A 136 -8.27 -4.79 0.18
N MET A 137 -7.59 -5.92 0.03
CA MET A 137 -8.26 -7.19 -0.30
C MET A 137 -7.78 -8.33 0.61
N PRO A 138 -8.60 -9.36 0.85
CA PRO A 138 -8.16 -10.57 1.52
C PRO A 138 -6.98 -11.24 0.80
N ILE A 139 -6.10 -11.90 1.55
CA ILE A 139 -4.96 -12.63 0.97
C ILE A 139 -5.41 -13.73 0.03
N SER A 140 -6.50 -14.43 0.33
CA SER A 140 -7.10 -15.44 -0.56
C SER A 140 -7.44 -14.85 -1.94
N SER A 141 -8.02 -13.65 -1.97
CA SER A 141 -8.33 -12.94 -3.21
C SER A 141 -7.07 -12.49 -3.96
N MET A 142 -6.03 -12.07 -3.23
CA MET A 142 -4.75 -11.71 -3.85
C MET A 142 -4.06 -12.95 -4.47
N ILE A 143 -4.07 -14.09 -3.79
CA ILE A 143 -3.52 -15.35 -4.31
C ILE A 143 -4.28 -15.77 -5.57
N LYS A 144 -5.62 -15.78 -5.51
CA LYS A 144 -6.46 -16.11 -6.66
C LYS A 144 -6.21 -15.16 -7.85
N LEU A 145 -6.05 -13.86 -7.60
CA LEU A 145 -5.65 -12.90 -8.65
C LEU A 145 -4.29 -13.26 -9.27
N GLY A 146 -3.33 -13.71 -8.46
CA GLY A 146 -2.04 -14.19 -8.94
C GLY A 146 -2.16 -15.45 -9.80
N GLU A 147 -2.98 -16.41 -9.40
CA GLU A 147 -3.26 -17.63 -10.16
C GLU A 147 -3.93 -17.31 -11.52
N GLU A 148 -4.85 -16.35 -11.55
CA GLU A 148 -5.53 -15.89 -12.78
C GLU A 148 -4.58 -15.19 -13.76
N LEU A 149 -3.57 -14.48 -13.26
CA LEU A 149 -2.55 -13.85 -14.09
C LEU A 149 -1.59 -14.87 -14.71
N GLY A 150 -1.40 -16.01 -14.05
CA GLY A 150 -0.45 -17.05 -14.43
C GLY A 150 1.00 -16.59 -14.29
N ASP A 151 1.89 -17.32 -14.97
CA ASP A 151 3.32 -17.03 -14.90
C ASP A 151 3.68 -15.73 -15.62
N PRO A 152 4.62 -14.94 -15.06
CA PRO A 152 5.10 -13.73 -15.69
C PRO A 152 5.71 -14.04 -17.06
N LYS A 153 5.24 -13.33 -18.10
CA LYS A 153 5.78 -13.48 -19.47
C LYS A 153 7.21 -12.94 -19.63
N ALA A 154 7.61 -12.03 -18.74
CA ALA A 154 8.92 -11.40 -18.72
C ALA A 154 9.82 -12.06 -17.66
N LYS A 155 11.14 -11.96 -17.85
CA LYS A 155 12.09 -12.60 -16.93
C LYS A 155 12.15 -11.78 -15.66
N VAL A 156 11.71 -12.38 -14.56
CA VAL A 156 11.75 -11.75 -13.24
C VAL A 156 13.07 -12.11 -12.55
N ILE A 157 13.86 -11.10 -12.22
CA ILE A 157 15.03 -11.24 -11.35
C ILE A 157 14.66 -10.64 -10.00
N TRP A 158 14.72 -11.46 -8.96
CA TRP A 158 14.55 -10.99 -7.59
C TRP A 158 15.91 -10.70 -6.99
N ILE A 159 16.15 -9.43 -6.62
CA ILE A 159 17.36 -9.05 -5.91
C ILE A 159 17.02 -8.62 -4.49
N TYR A 160 17.55 -9.38 -3.55
CA TYR A 160 17.47 -9.09 -2.13
C TYR A 160 18.70 -8.29 -1.69
N HIS A 161 18.44 -7.24 -0.91
CA HIS A 161 19.48 -6.36 -0.39
C HIS A 161 19.18 -5.98 1.04
N THR A 162 20.22 -5.95 1.86
CA THR A 162 20.16 -5.32 3.17
C THR A 162 20.37 -3.81 3.03
N GLY A 163 19.91 -3.03 4.01
CA GLY A 163 20.12 -1.59 4.01
C GLY A 163 21.63 -1.26 3.91
N ARG A 164 21.97 -0.20 3.17
CA ARG A 164 23.34 0.35 3.03
C ARG A 164 24.35 -0.54 2.27
N CYS A 165 23.90 -1.48 1.44
CA CYS A 165 24.79 -2.29 0.57
C CYS A 165 25.01 -1.71 -0.84
N GLY A 166 24.60 -0.46 -1.11
CA GLY A 166 24.69 0.14 -2.45
C GLY A 166 23.50 -0.17 -3.38
N SER A 167 22.40 -0.72 -2.85
CA SER A 167 21.17 -1.01 -3.62
C SER A 167 20.62 0.21 -4.37
N THR A 168 20.79 1.43 -3.83
CA THR A 168 20.40 2.68 -4.51
C THR A 168 21.24 2.95 -5.76
N ALA A 169 22.57 2.76 -5.70
CA ALA A 169 23.45 2.94 -6.86
C ALA A 169 23.10 1.91 -7.94
N MET A 170 22.88 0.66 -7.54
CA MET A 170 22.44 -0.39 -8.45
C MET A 170 21.08 -0.09 -9.08
N SER A 171 20.13 0.47 -8.31
CA SER A 171 18.83 0.91 -8.83
C SER A 171 18.98 2.01 -9.89
N GLN A 172 19.89 2.96 -9.69
CA GLN A 172 20.15 4.00 -10.70
C GLN A 172 20.71 3.43 -12.00
N VAL A 173 21.61 2.46 -11.91
CA VAL A 173 22.14 1.74 -13.09
C VAL A 173 21.02 1.00 -13.80
N PHE A 174 20.17 0.28 -13.07
CA PHE A 174 19.05 -0.45 -13.65
C PHE A 174 18.01 0.45 -14.31
N ASN A 175 17.64 1.58 -13.69
CA ASN A 175 16.72 2.54 -14.33
C ASN A 175 17.29 3.22 -15.58
N SER A 176 18.59 3.12 -15.84
CA SER A 176 19.17 3.64 -17.08
C SER A 176 18.99 2.70 -18.27
N LEU A 177 18.60 1.44 -18.03
CA LEU A 177 18.36 0.44 -19.06
C LEU A 177 16.91 0.57 -19.59
N PRO A 178 16.70 0.84 -20.89
CA PRO A 178 15.38 1.15 -21.43
C PRO A 178 14.39 -0.02 -21.38
N ASP A 179 14.90 -1.25 -21.40
CA ASP A 179 14.09 -2.47 -21.41
C ASP A 179 13.88 -3.07 -20.00
N LEU A 180 14.27 -2.36 -18.94
CA LEU A 180 14.24 -2.86 -17.58
C LEU A 180 13.22 -2.10 -16.73
N CYS A 181 12.20 -2.79 -16.24
CA CYS A 181 11.26 -2.23 -15.28
C CYS A 181 11.67 -2.63 -13.85
N GLN A 182 11.97 -1.64 -13.01
CA GLN A 182 12.38 -1.84 -11.62
C GLN A 182 11.24 -1.51 -10.65
N TYR A 183 10.94 -2.43 -9.75
CA TYR A 183 10.09 -2.21 -8.58
C TYR A 183 10.92 -2.35 -7.30
N LEU A 184 11.15 -1.23 -6.59
CA LEU A 184 11.95 -1.21 -5.38
C LEU A 184 11.06 -1.03 -4.13
N ASN A 185 10.83 -2.10 -3.38
CA ASN A 185 10.24 -2.04 -2.05
C ASN A 185 11.32 -2.30 -0.98
N GLN A 186 11.07 -1.88 0.27
CA GLN A 186 12.01 -1.75 1.40
C GLN A 186 12.89 -2.98 1.67
N THR A 187 12.49 -4.17 1.22
CA THR A 187 13.20 -5.45 1.40
C THR A 187 13.40 -6.26 0.11
N ALA A 188 12.91 -5.78 -1.04
CA ALA A 188 12.96 -6.54 -2.30
C ALA A 188 12.96 -5.60 -3.51
N CYS A 189 13.92 -5.81 -4.41
CA CYS A 189 13.91 -5.26 -5.75
C CYS A 189 13.40 -6.32 -6.72
N PHE A 190 12.30 -6.05 -7.42
CA PHE A 190 11.88 -6.83 -8.58
C PHE A 190 12.41 -6.15 -9.83
N LEU A 191 13.06 -6.91 -10.69
CA LEU A 191 13.49 -6.48 -12.00
C LEU A 191 12.78 -7.33 -13.05
N TRP A 192 12.25 -6.66 -14.06
CA TRP A 192 11.61 -7.28 -15.21
C TRP A 192 12.40 -6.93 -16.46
N ILE A 193 12.90 -7.94 -17.18
CA ILE A 193 13.50 -7.85 -18.52
C ILE A 193 12.49 -8.39 -19.54
#